data_AF-A0A661A692-F1
#
_entry.id   AF-A0A661A692-F1
#
_cell.length_a   1.000
_cell.length_b   1.000
_cell.length_c   1.000
_cell.angle_alpha   90.00
_cell.angle_beta   90.00
_cell.angle_gamma   90.00
#
_symmetry.space_group_name_H-M   'P 1'
#
loop_
_entity.id
_entity.type
_entity.pdbx_description
1 polymer ?
#
loop_
_entity_poly.entity_id
_entity_poly.type
_entity_poly.pdbx_seq_one_letter_code
_entity_poly.pdbx_strand_id
1 'polypeptide(L)' 'MNKVNFIIGFHSHQPVGNFDFVLEDAIKRCYKPLLETIRKFPGVKVSLHFSGILYEYFIEKHPYLMDWV' A
#
# COMPACT_ATOMS: atom_id res chain seq x y z
N MET A 1 -32.23 13.28 4.30
CA MET A 1 -30.97 13.35 5.09
C MET A 1 -29.82 13.62 4.15
N ASN A 2 -28.96 14.60 4.47
CA ASN A 2 -27.74 14.86 3.70
C ASN A 2 -26.69 13.81 4.04
N LYS A 3 -25.92 13.38 3.02
CA LYS A 3 -24.79 12.47 3.20
C LYS A 3 -23.57 13.26 3.68
N VAL A 4 -22.71 12.60 4.45
CA VAL A 4 -21.40 13.12 4.84
C VAL A 4 -20.36 12.58 3.86
N ASN A 5 -19.44 13.44 3.42
CA ASN A 5 -18.29 13.00 2.62
C ASN A 5 -17.28 12.32 3.54
N PHE A 6 -16.81 11.14 3.15
CA PHE A 6 -15.81 10.38 3.90
C PHE A 6 -14.62 10.08 3.00
N ILE A 7 -13.41 10.35 3.49
CA ILE A 7 -12.15 10.14 2.77
C ILE A 7 -11.31 9.15 3.59
N ILE A 8 -10.76 8.16 2.90
CA ILE A 8 -9.82 7.18 3.46
C ILE A 8 -8.51 7.32 2.71
N GLY A 9 -7.42 7.58 3.44
CA GLY A 9 -6.08 7.72 2.88
C GLY A 9 -5.07 6.89 3.67
N PHE A 10 -4.11 6.29 2.97
CA PHE A 10 -3.00 5.57 3.58
C PHE A 10 -1.67 6.12 3.09
N HIS A 11 -0.74 6.33 4.02
CA HIS A 11 0.62 6.76 3.76
C HIS A 11 1.58 5.65 4.20
N SER A 12 2.33 5.10 3.25
CA SER A 12 3.31 4.04 3.49
C SER A 12 4.69 4.52 3.06
N HIS A 13 5.65 4.46 3.98
CA HIS A 13 6.99 4.96 3.76
C HIS A 13 8.03 3.99 4.30
N GLN A 14 9.12 3.83 3.56
CA GLN A 14 10.38 3.26 4.03
C GLN A 14 11.52 4.24 3.73
N PRO A 15 12.48 4.42 4.65
CA PRO A 15 13.66 5.25 4.39
C PRO A 15 14.64 4.53 3.46
N VAL A 16 15.38 5.31 2.69
CA VAL A 16 16.47 4.79 1.84
C VAL A 16 17.52 4.11 2.71
N GLY A 17 18.03 2.95 2.27
CA GLY A 17 19.06 2.19 2.97
C GLY A 17 18.57 1.33 4.13
N ASN A 18 17.25 1.19 4.31
CA ASN A 18 16.71 0.25 5.29
C ASN A 18 17.00 -1.20 4.89
N PHE A 19 17.02 -2.12 5.85
CA PHE A 19 17.35 -3.51 5.59
C PHE A 19 16.21 -4.25 4.88
N ASP A 20 16.55 -5.12 3.93
CA ASP A 20 15.60 -5.94 3.17
C ASP A 20 14.61 -6.69 4.08
N PHE A 21 15.08 -7.28 5.19
CA PHE A 21 14.20 -8.03 6.08
C PHE A 21 13.16 -7.14 6.77
N VAL A 22 13.45 -5.85 6.98
CA VAL A 22 12.49 -4.89 7.55
C VAL A 22 11.39 -4.61 6.53
N LEU A 23 11.74 -4.46 5.25
CA LEU A 23 10.77 -4.28 4.17
C LEU A 23 9.90 -5.51 3.99
N GLU A 24 10.49 -6.71 3.94
CA GLU A 24 9.74 -7.97 3.82
C GLU A 24 8.77 -8.19 4.99
N ASP A 25 9.20 -7.89 6.21
CA ASP A 25 8.38 -8.02 7.40
C ASP A 25 7.24 -6.97 7.43
N ALA A 26 7.48 -5.77 6.90
CA ALA A 26 6.46 -4.75 6.70
C ALA A 26 5.46 -5.13 5.58
N ILE A 27 5.94 -5.72 4.48
CA ILE A 27 5.09 -6.26 3.41
C ILE A 27 4.16 -7.32 3.97
N LYS A 28 4.71 -8.31 4.67
CA LYS A 28 3.95 -9.44 5.23
C LYS A 28 2.86 -8.99 6.20
N ARG A 29 3.17 -8.03 7.07
CA ARG A 29 2.28 -7.65 8.19
C ARG A 29 1.37 -6.46 7.89
N CYS A 30 1.72 -5.59 6.95
CA CYS A 30 1.03 -4.33 6.71
C CYS A 30 0.61 -4.16 5.25
N TYR A 31 1.58 -4.04 4.33
CA TYR A 31 1.26 -3.59 2.97
C TYR A 31 0.44 -4.61 2.19
N LYS A 32 0.84 -5.88 2.21
CA LYS A 32 0.11 -6.95 1.54
C LYS A 32 -1.33 -7.11 2.04
N PRO A 33 -1.61 -7.31 3.35
CA PRO A 33 -2.99 -7.48 3.80
C PRO A 33 -3.86 -6.24 3.55
N LEU A 34 -3.29 -5.03 3.64
CA LEU A 34 -4.01 -3.80 3.30
C LEU A 34 -4.41 -3.77 1.82
N LEU A 35 -3.44 -3.97 0.93
CA LEU A 35 -3.62 -3.94 -0.53
C LEU A 35 -4.57 -5.02 -1.01
N GLU A 36 -4.42 -6.26 -0.53
CA GLU A 36 -5.35 -7.35 -0.85
C GLU A 36 -6.76 -7.10 -0.33
N THR A 37 -6.90 -6.42 0.81
CA THR A 37 -8.22 -6.05 1.34
C THR A 37 -8.87 -4.98 0.47
N ILE A 38 -8.15 -3.92 0.13
CA ILE A 38 -8.67 -2.85 -0.76
C ILE A 38 -9.14 -3.45 -2.09
N ARG A 39 -8.34 -4.34 -2.70
CA ARG A 39 -8.68 -5.01 -3.95
C ARG A 39 -9.97 -5.84 -3.88
N LYS A 40 -10.31 -6.40 -2.71
CA LYS A 40 -11.56 -7.16 -2.49
C LYS A 40 -12.80 -6.26 -2.45
N PHE A 41 -12.64 -4.95 -2.24
CA PHE A 41 -13.75 -4.00 -2.09
C PHE A 41 -13.65 -2.82 -3.09
N PRO A 42 -13.78 -3.05 -4.41
CA PRO A 42 -13.60 -2.01 -5.44
C PRO A 42 -14.59 -0.83 -5.35
N GLY A 43 -15.68 -0.98 -4.59
CA GLY A 43 -16.62 0.12 -4.32
C GLY A 43 -16.15 1.13 -3.26
N VAL A 44 -15.09 0.81 -2.50
CA VAL A 44 -14.53 1.68 -1.47
C VAL A 44 -13.42 2.53 -2.09
N LYS A 45 -13.60 3.86 -2.07
CA LYS A 45 -12.60 4.80 -2.59
C LYS A 45 -11.51 5.05 -1.55
N VAL A 46 -10.26 4.87 -1.94
CA VAL A 46 -9.09 5.11 -1.10
C VAL A 46 -8.04 5.92 -1.87
N SER A 47 -7.24 6.69 -1.14
CA SER A 47 -6.02 7.31 -1.66
C SER A 47 -4.79 6.63 -1.06
N LEU A 48 -3.86 6.21 -1.91
CA LEU A 48 -2.64 5.52 -1.49
C LEU A 48 -1.42 6.40 -1.82
N HIS A 49 -0.52 6.54 -0.86
CA HIS A 49 0.77 7.18 -1.05
C HIS A 49 1.89 6.23 -0.62
N PHE A 50 2.89 6.09 -1.49
CA PHE A 50 4.10 5.30 -1.25
C PHE A 50 5.33 6.19 -1.40
N SER A 51 6.33 6.03 -0.53
CA SER A 51 7.65 6.60 -0.78
C SER A 51 8.28 5.96 -2.02
N GLY A 52 9.11 6.71 -2.76
CA GLY A 52 9.69 6.23 -4.02
C GLY A 52 10.43 4.90 -3.86
N ILE A 53 11.33 4.81 -2.88
CA ILE A 53 12.10 3.59 -2.62
C ILE A 53 11.22 2.38 -2.25
N LEU A 54 10.10 2.61 -1.55
CA LEU A 54 9.15 1.54 -1.23
C LEU A 54 8.40 1.07 -2.48
N TYR A 55 7.99 2.02 -3.32
CA TYR A 55 7.29 1.73 -4.57
C TYR A 55 8.18 0.96 -5.56
N GLU A 56 9.44 1.38 -5.72
CA GLU A 56 10.46 0.67 -6.50
C GLU A 56 10.66 -0.75 -5.98
N TYR A 57 10.79 -0.91 -4.66
CA TYR A 57 10.91 -2.24 -4.05
C TYR A 57 9.71 -3.14 -4.33
N PHE A 58 8.48 -2.60 -4.33
CA PHE A 58 7.30 -3.37 -4.73
C PHE A 58 7.38 -3.81 -6.19
N ILE A 59 7.70 -2.90 -7.11
CA ILE A 59 7.79 -3.25 -8.54
C ILE A 59 8.85 -4.32 -8.79
N GLU A 60 10.02 -4.20 -8.16
CA GLU A 60 11.14 -5.11 -8.40
C GLU A 60 10.95 -6.49 -7.77
N LYS A 61 10.44 -6.56 -6.53
CA LYS A 61 10.40 -7.81 -5.75
C LYS A 61 9.00 -8.39 -5.54
N HIS A 62 7.96 -7.55 -5.57
CA HIS A 62 6.56 -7.95 -5.33
C HIS A 62 5.57 -7.31 -6.32
N PRO A 63 5.80 -7.41 -7.65
CA PRO A 63 5.05 -6.64 -8.66
C PRO A 63 3.54 -6.85 -8.58
N TYR A 64 3.11 -8.06 -8.19
CA TYR A 64 1.71 -8.43 -7.99
C TYR A 64 0.94 -7.52 -7.00
N LEU A 65 1.64 -6.81 -6.10
CA LEU A 65 1.04 -5.85 -5.20
C LEU A 65 0.59 -4.57 -5.91
N MET A 66 1.20 -4.23 -7.05
CA MET A 66 0.97 -2.99 -7.81
C MET A 66 0.16 -3.19 -9.09
N ASP A 67 -0.03 -4.42 -9.58
CA ASP A 67 -0.73 -4.73 -10.85
C ASP A 67 -2.16 -4.18 -11.01
N TRP A 68 -2.77 -3.73 -9.92
CA TRP A 68 -4.17 -3.27 -9.87
C TRP A 68 -4.31 -1.83 -9.36
N VAL A 69 -3.18 -1.18 -9.05
CA VAL A 69 -3.11 0.21 -8.60
C VAL A 69 -2.95 1.14 -9.81
#